data_AF-A0A8H6XA90-F1
#
_entry.id   AF-A0A8H6XA90-F1
#
_cell.length_a   1.000
_cell.length_b   1.000
_cell.length_c   1.000
_cell.angle_alpha   90.00
_cell.angle_beta   90.00
_cell.angle_gamma   90.00
#
_symmetry.space_group_name_H-M   'P 1'
#
loop_
_entity.id
_entity.type
_entity.pdbx_description
1 polymer ?
#
loop_
_entity_poly.entity_id
_entity_poly.type
_entity_poly.pdbx_seq_one_letter_code
_entity_poly.pdbx_strand_id
1 'polypeptide(L)'
;MALYPSSSKAPNPPGKTEFEILKASHKFLREEDDKGQPLSWDEQLATKYYDSLFREYAVCDLKHYKSGNFSLRWRTEAEVLAGAGETTCGNTRCEHHDSASRRPPPSLTTLELPFAYTEHGEAKSALVKAVLCGKCLKKLMWKRRKEKERLLAEAGSAVKQEEAEPDLDGLDRRGSWSRQEEEGDSREGAPTSKAALSFSFSPAAT
;
A
#
# COMPACT_ATOMS: atom_id res chain seq x y z
N MET A 1 21.40 0.28 36.68
CA MET A 1 20.52 -0.86 37.02
C MET A 1 20.23 -1.61 35.72
N ALA A 2 20.79 -2.80 35.55
CA ALA A 2 20.57 -3.62 34.37
C ALA A 2 19.27 -4.43 34.57
N LEU A 3 18.25 -4.17 33.74
CA LEU A 3 16.93 -4.82 33.80
C LEU A 3 16.77 -5.83 32.65
N TYR A 4 17.65 -6.81 32.56
CA TYR A 4 17.40 -8.00 31.74
C TYR A 4 17.64 -9.25 32.58
N PRO A 5 16.61 -10.10 32.81
CA PRO A 5 16.82 -11.39 33.44
C PRO A 5 17.62 -12.27 32.48
N SER A 6 18.76 -12.77 32.97
CA SER A 6 19.61 -13.74 32.30
C SER A 6 18.78 -15.00 31.98
N SER A 7 18.38 -15.14 30.72
CA SER A 7 17.59 -16.27 30.24
C SER A 7 18.45 -17.54 30.28
N SER A 8 18.00 -18.52 31.05
CA SER A 8 18.58 -19.86 31.13
C SER A 8 18.66 -20.50 29.75
N LYS A 9 19.88 -20.68 29.23
CA LYS A 9 20.18 -21.42 28.00
C LYS A 9 19.62 -22.85 28.10
N ALA A 10 18.54 -23.11 27.38
CA ALA A 10 18.14 -24.47 27.02
C ALA A 10 19.13 -25.01 25.95
N PRO A 11 19.34 -26.33 25.87
CA PRO A 11 20.29 -26.91 24.91
C PRO A 11 19.77 -26.76 23.48
N ASN A 12 20.49 -25.99 22.66
CA ASN A 12 20.26 -25.96 21.22
C ASN A 12 20.52 -27.37 20.65
N PRO A 13 19.69 -27.87 19.71
CA PRO A 13 20.03 -29.09 18.99
C PRO A 13 21.41 -28.93 18.33
N PRO A 14 22.28 -29.97 18.38
CA PRO A 14 23.67 -29.84 17.97
C PRO A 14 23.76 -29.44 16.49
N GLY A 15 24.37 -28.27 16.25
CA GLY A 15 24.75 -27.80 14.91
C GLY A 15 23.82 -26.78 14.25
N LYS A 16 22.66 -26.42 14.84
CA LYS A 16 21.80 -25.34 14.32
C LYS A 16 21.84 -24.13 15.23
N THR A 17 22.01 -22.95 14.64
CA THR A 17 21.92 -21.69 15.38
C THR A 17 20.45 -21.31 15.63
N GLU A 18 20.16 -20.54 16.69
CA GLU A 18 18.79 -20.05 16.95
C GLU A 18 18.23 -19.27 15.75
N PHE A 19 19.11 -18.54 15.04
CA PHE A 19 18.76 -17.81 13.83
C PHE A 19 18.34 -18.74 12.67
N GLU A 20 18.99 -19.88 12.49
CA GLU A 20 18.62 -20.87 11.48
C GLU A 20 17.28 -21.55 11.81
N ILE A 21 17.03 -21.82 13.08
CA ILE A 21 15.78 -22.38 13.57
C ILE A 21 14.63 -21.39 13.32
N LEU A 22 14.84 -20.12 13.68
CA LEU A 22 13.90 -19.04 13.37
C LEU A 22 13.64 -18.92 11.88
N LYS A 23 14.69 -18.94 11.05
CA LYS A 23 14.55 -18.83 9.59
C LYS A 23 13.78 -20.00 8.98
N ALA A 24 13.95 -21.22 9.51
CA ALA A 24 13.25 -22.40 9.03
C ALA A 24 11.76 -22.40 9.40
N SER A 25 11.43 -21.97 10.61
CA SER A 25 10.06 -22.02 11.16
C SER A 25 9.32 -20.68 11.12
N HIS A 26 9.86 -19.67 10.44
CA HIS A 26 9.25 -18.34 10.34
C HIS A 26 8.04 -18.36 9.40
N LYS A 27 6.88 -17.98 9.93
CA LYS A 27 5.67 -17.68 9.16
C LYS A 27 5.42 -16.17 9.17
N PHE A 28 5.09 -15.58 8.02
CA PHE A 28 4.80 -14.15 7.90
C PHE A 28 3.50 -13.76 8.61
N LEU A 29 2.47 -14.61 8.54
CA LEU A 29 1.28 -14.52 9.37
C LEU A 29 1.08 -15.85 10.11
N ARG A 30 1.05 -15.80 11.44
CA ARG A 30 0.56 -16.91 12.27
C ARG A 30 -0.91 -16.64 12.57
N GLU A 31 -1.77 -17.54 12.11
CA GLU A 31 -3.20 -17.52 12.46
C GLU A 31 -3.35 -17.84 13.95
N GLU A 32 -4.25 -17.16 14.67
CA GLU A 32 -4.42 -17.38 16.10
C GLU A 32 -4.89 -18.80 16.44
N ASP A 33 -5.49 -19.52 15.50
CA ASP A 33 -5.94 -20.91 15.65
C ASP A 33 -4.80 -21.94 15.77
N ASP A 34 -3.58 -21.60 15.36
CA ASP A 34 -2.39 -22.48 15.49
C ASP A 34 -1.86 -22.52 16.96
N LYS A 35 -2.46 -21.74 17.88
CA LYS A 35 -2.10 -21.70 19.31
C LYS A 35 -2.56 -22.95 20.09
N GLY A 36 -3.43 -23.78 19.52
CA GLY A 36 -4.04 -24.93 20.20
C GLY A 36 -3.29 -26.25 20.08
N GLN A 37 -2.28 -26.36 19.19
CA GLN A 37 -1.51 -27.59 19.01
C GLN A 37 -0.24 -27.60 19.87
N PRO A 38 0.25 -28.78 20.32
CA PRO A 38 1.54 -28.87 20.98
C PRO A 38 2.66 -28.53 19.97
N LEU A 39 3.08 -27.27 19.99
CA LEU A 39 4.12 -26.72 19.12
C LEU A 39 5.49 -27.31 19.47
N SER A 40 6.29 -27.61 18.45
CA SER A 40 7.71 -27.93 18.62
C SER A 40 8.43 -26.76 19.30
N TRP A 41 9.55 -27.03 19.98
CA TRP A 41 10.38 -25.96 20.57
C TRP A 41 10.78 -24.90 19.54
N ASP A 42 11.11 -25.33 18.31
CA ASP A 42 11.44 -24.44 17.18
C ASP A 42 10.28 -23.48 16.83
N GLU A 43 9.06 -24.00 16.89
CA GLU A 43 7.84 -23.23 16.61
C GLU A 43 7.49 -22.30 17.77
N GLN A 44 7.70 -22.73 19.01
CA GLN A 44 7.54 -21.88 20.19
C GLN A 44 8.51 -20.70 20.18
N LEU A 45 9.78 -20.94 19.80
CA LEU A 45 10.78 -19.89 19.62
C LEU A 45 10.34 -18.88 18.55
N ALA A 46 9.87 -19.39 17.40
CA ALA A 46 9.42 -18.55 16.30
C ALA A 46 8.11 -17.80 16.59
N THR A 47 7.19 -18.39 17.38
CA THR A 47 5.98 -17.71 17.89
C THR A 47 6.37 -16.59 18.85
N LYS A 48 7.27 -16.86 19.81
CA LYS A 48 7.74 -15.83 20.75
C LYS A 48 8.40 -14.64 20.04
N TYR A 49 9.19 -14.91 18.99
CA TYR A 49 9.76 -13.86 18.15
C TYR A 49 8.69 -13.10 17.36
N TYR A 50 7.69 -13.79 16.83
CA TYR A 50 6.58 -13.17 16.09
C TYR A 50 5.72 -12.24 16.97
N ASP A 51 5.54 -12.61 18.24
CA ASP A 51 4.80 -11.83 19.23
C ASP A 51 5.56 -10.60 19.72
N SER A 52 6.91 -10.60 19.64
CA SER A 52 7.71 -9.41 19.96
C SER A 52 7.78 -8.39 18.82
N LEU A 53 7.32 -8.73 17.61
CA LEU A 53 7.31 -7.82 16.47
C LEU A 53 6.11 -6.85 16.52
N PHE A 54 6.40 -5.56 16.39
CA PHE A 54 5.38 -4.52 16.20
C PHE A 54 4.93 -4.48 14.74
N ARG A 55 3.85 -5.18 14.42
CA ARG A 55 3.32 -5.40 13.05
C ARG A 55 2.08 -4.58 12.70
N GLU A 56 1.75 -3.56 13.48
CA GLU A 56 0.58 -2.71 13.20
C GLU A 56 0.79 -1.81 11.98
N TYR A 57 1.95 -1.15 11.90
CA TYR A 57 2.32 -0.26 10.80
C TYR A 57 3.65 -0.69 10.19
N ALA A 58 3.71 -0.68 8.87
CA ALA A 58 4.93 -0.88 8.10
C ALA A 58 5.48 0.45 7.57
N VAL A 59 6.79 0.46 7.31
CA VAL A 59 7.48 1.54 6.60
C VAL A 59 7.74 1.13 5.17
N CYS A 60 7.77 2.11 4.27
CA CYS A 60 7.97 1.89 2.84
C CYS A 60 9.19 2.64 2.31
N ASP A 61 9.78 2.13 1.23
CA ASP A 61 10.73 2.87 0.40
C ASP A 61 10.09 3.14 -0.97
N LEU A 62 9.84 4.41 -1.24
CA LEU A 62 9.25 4.89 -2.49
C LEU A 62 10.33 5.31 -3.52
N LYS A 63 11.59 4.90 -3.40
CA LYS A 63 12.66 5.27 -4.35
C LYS A 63 12.31 4.98 -5.82
N HIS A 64 11.68 3.84 -6.09
CA HIS A 64 11.34 3.38 -7.44
C HIS A 64 9.87 3.59 -7.82
N TYR A 65 9.17 4.53 -7.18
CA TYR A 65 7.75 4.76 -7.41
C TYR A 65 7.39 5.08 -8.89
N LYS A 66 8.33 5.65 -9.66
CA LYS A 66 8.14 5.95 -11.09
C LYS A 66 8.03 4.70 -11.96
N SER A 67 8.69 3.59 -11.59
CA SER A 67 8.51 2.30 -12.25
C SER A 67 7.31 1.51 -11.70
N GLY A 68 6.64 2.05 -10.67
CA GLY A 68 5.55 1.37 -9.98
C GLY A 68 6.00 0.42 -8.88
N ASN A 69 7.31 0.36 -8.60
CA ASN A 69 7.86 -0.54 -7.59
C ASN A 69 8.10 0.23 -6.30
N PHE A 70 7.74 -0.38 -5.18
CA PHE A 70 8.05 0.09 -3.84
C PHE A 70 8.29 -1.11 -2.94
N SER A 71 9.02 -0.89 -1.86
CA SER A 71 9.35 -1.94 -0.88
C SER A 71 8.70 -1.63 0.45
N LEU A 72 8.31 -2.68 1.17
CA LEU A 72 7.75 -2.59 2.52
C LEU A 72 8.63 -3.38 3.49
N ARG A 73 8.71 -2.92 4.73
CA ARG A 73 9.27 -3.69 5.83
C ARG A 73 8.59 -3.32 7.15
N TRP A 74 8.62 -4.24 8.11
CA TRP A 74 8.24 -3.94 9.47
C TRP A 74 9.20 -2.92 10.11
N ARG A 75 8.68 -2.20 11.11
CA ARG A 75 9.44 -1.22 11.86
C ARG A 75 10.43 -1.93 12.79
N THR A 76 11.58 -1.31 12.98
CA THR A 76 12.52 -1.70 14.03
C THR A 76 12.09 -1.11 15.37
N GLU A 77 12.56 -1.67 16.48
CA GLU A 77 12.24 -1.17 17.83
C GLU A 77 12.55 0.32 17.98
N ALA A 78 13.71 0.77 17.51
CA ALA A 78 14.09 2.18 17.55
C ALA A 78 13.12 3.09 16.77
N GLU A 79 12.61 2.63 15.62
CA GLU A 79 11.62 3.36 14.84
C GLU A 79 10.26 3.42 15.53
N VAL A 80 9.85 2.32 16.16
CA VAL A 80 8.60 2.27 16.94
C VAL A 80 8.68 3.25 18.10
N LEU A 81 9.78 3.24 18.86
CA LEU A 81 9.99 4.17 19.97
C LEU A 81 10.04 5.63 19.52
N ALA A 82 10.59 5.90 18.33
CA ALA A 82 10.61 7.24 17.74
C ALA A 82 9.24 7.68 17.16
N GLY A 83 8.24 6.80 17.10
CA GLY A 83 6.94 7.04 16.47
C GLY A 83 6.97 7.02 14.94
N ALA A 84 8.07 6.54 14.34
CA ALA A 84 8.27 6.58 12.91
C ALA A 84 7.22 5.72 12.18
N GLY A 85 6.59 6.27 11.14
CA GLY A 85 5.57 5.56 10.36
C GLY A 85 4.21 5.38 11.04
N GLU A 86 3.99 6.03 12.18
CA GLU A 86 2.69 6.12 12.86
C GLU A 86 2.30 7.59 13.09
N THR A 87 3.12 8.33 13.82
CA THR A 87 2.98 9.79 14.00
C THR A 87 3.76 10.58 12.96
N THR A 88 4.58 9.89 12.16
CA THR A 88 5.38 10.46 11.08
C THR A 88 5.11 9.73 9.76
N CYS A 89 5.69 10.23 8.67
CA CYS A 89 5.56 9.58 7.36
C CYS A 89 6.35 8.27 7.33
N GLY A 90 5.71 7.17 6.94
CA GLY A 90 6.32 5.84 6.83
C GLY A 90 7.28 5.67 5.65
N ASN A 91 7.44 6.68 4.77
CA ASN A 91 8.45 6.61 3.72
C ASN A 91 9.84 6.97 4.26
N THR A 92 10.76 6.01 4.26
CA THR A 92 12.14 6.15 4.82
C THR A 92 12.95 7.26 4.14
N ARG A 93 12.58 7.66 2.93
CA ARG A 93 13.22 8.73 2.16
C ARG A 93 12.54 10.09 2.30
N CYS A 94 11.55 10.21 3.19
CA CYS A 94 10.82 11.46 3.40
C CYS A 94 11.49 12.33 4.47
N GLU A 95 11.51 13.64 4.27
CA GLU A 95 11.98 14.61 5.28
C GLU A 95 11.14 14.62 6.57
N HIS A 96 9.92 14.07 6.51
CA HIS A 96 9.01 13.94 7.64
C HIS A 96 8.96 12.50 8.16
N HIS A 97 9.98 11.68 7.88
CA HIS A 97 10.10 10.34 8.45
C HIS A 97 10.61 10.40 9.89
N ASP A 98 11.60 11.26 10.11
CA ASP A 98 12.12 11.57 11.44
C ASP A 98 11.21 12.58 12.14
N SER A 99 10.86 12.29 13.39
CA SER A 99 10.07 13.17 14.25
C SER A 99 10.83 14.43 14.64
N ALA A 100 12.17 14.44 14.56
CA ALA A 100 13.02 15.60 14.80
C ALA A 100 13.02 16.62 13.64
N SER A 101 12.20 16.41 12.60
CA SER A 101 12.10 17.34 11.47
C SER A 101 11.67 18.74 11.94
N ARG A 102 12.45 19.76 11.58
CA ARG A 102 12.17 21.18 11.91
C ARG A 102 10.94 21.75 11.21
N ARG A 103 10.29 20.98 10.32
CA ARG A 103 9.11 21.41 9.57
C ARG A 103 7.83 21.05 10.33
N PRO A 104 6.74 21.81 10.15
CA PRO A 104 5.44 21.44 10.72
C PRO A 104 5.00 20.04 10.25
N PRO A 105 4.31 19.28 11.10
CA PRO A 105 3.86 17.94 10.77
C PRO A 105 2.91 17.98 9.57
N PRO A 106 3.11 17.14 8.54
CA PRO A 106 2.23 17.09 7.39
C PRO A 106 0.93 16.37 7.74
N SER A 107 -0.12 16.57 6.93
CA SER A 107 -1.31 15.72 6.99
C SER A 107 -0.92 14.27 6.64
N LEU A 108 -1.15 13.36 7.58
CA LEU A 108 -0.89 11.94 7.44
C LEU A 108 -2.16 11.20 7.04
N THR A 109 -1.99 10.12 6.28
CA THR A 109 -3.07 9.25 5.84
C THR A 109 -2.65 7.81 6.04
N THR A 110 -3.46 7.06 6.79
CA THR A 110 -3.31 5.62 6.96
C THR A 110 -3.94 4.90 5.78
N LEU A 111 -3.18 4.00 5.17
CA LEU A 111 -3.59 3.24 3.99
C LEU A 111 -3.27 1.76 4.20
N GLU A 112 -4.12 0.90 3.64
CA GLU A 112 -3.87 -0.53 3.55
C GLU A 112 -3.28 -0.84 2.18
N LEU A 113 -2.10 -1.47 2.18
CA LEU A 113 -1.35 -1.82 0.98
C LEU A 113 -1.42 -3.34 0.79
N PRO A 114 -1.81 -3.83 -0.39
CA PRO A 114 -1.72 -5.25 -0.68
C PRO A 114 -0.26 -5.65 -0.77
N PHE A 115 0.08 -6.73 -0.07
CA PHE A 115 1.40 -7.33 -0.06
C PHE A 115 1.25 -8.80 -0.45
N ALA A 116 1.69 -9.13 -1.65
CA ALA A 116 1.79 -10.51 -2.11
C ALA A 116 3.15 -11.09 -1.71
N TYR A 117 3.15 -12.29 -1.16
CA TYR A 117 4.36 -13.00 -0.74
C TYR A 117 4.22 -14.50 -1.00
N THR A 118 5.35 -15.20 -1.07
CA THR A 118 5.37 -16.66 -1.21
C THR A 118 5.87 -17.25 0.09
N GLU A 119 5.11 -18.18 0.66
CA GLU A 119 5.44 -18.88 1.89
C GLU A 119 5.33 -20.39 1.65
N HIS A 120 6.42 -21.13 1.90
CA HIS A 120 6.50 -22.57 1.64
C HIS A 120 6.05 -23.02 0.23
N GLY A 121 6.21 -22.15 -0.78
CA GLY A 121 5.83 -22.43 -2.17
C GLY A 121 4.40 -22.00 -2.53
N GLU A 122 3.62 -21.51 -1.57
CA GLU A 122 2.26 -21.01 -1.79
C GLU A 122 2.24 -19.49 -1.91
N ALA A 123 1.52 -18.97 -2.90
CA ALA A 123 1.30 -17.54 -3.04
C ALA A 123 0.20 -17.08 -2.07
N LYS A 124 0.56 -16.16 -1.18
CA LYS A 124 -0.33 -15.57 -0.18
C LYS A 124 -0.38 -14.06 -0.38
N SER A 125 -1.46 -13.45 0.10
CA SER A 125 -1.64 -11.99 0.08
C SER A 125 -2.11 -11.49 1.45
N ALA A 126 -1.55 -10.39 1.90
CA ALA A 126 -1.92 -9.72 3.13
C ALA A 126 -2.13 -8.22 2.90
N LEU A 127 -2.99 -7.59 3.69
CA LEU A 127 -3.12 -6.14 3.73
C LEU A 127 -2.23 -5.61 4.86
N VAL A 128 -1.28 -4.74 4.50
CA VAL A 128 -0.33 -4.13 5.44
C VAL A 128 -0.67 -2.66 5.58
N LYS A 129 -0.82 -2.18 6.81
CA LYS A 129 -1.11 -0.77 7.09
C LYS A 129 0.18 0.05 7.00
N ALA A 130 0.12 1.20 6.35
CA ALA A 130 1.20 2.18 6.28
C ALA A 130 0.64 3.60 6.39
N VAL A 131 1.35 4.47 7.11
CA VAL A 131 1.00 5.88 7.24
C VAL A 131 1.87 6.72 6.32
N LEU A 132 1.27 7.56 5.47
CA LEU A 132 2.01 8.39 4.51
C LEU A 132 1.53 9.83 4.53
N CYS A 133 2.46 10.77 4.30
CA CYS A 133 2.10 12.16 4.06
C CYS A 133 1.52 12.35 2.65
N GLY A 134 0.78 13.44 2.43
CA GLY A 134 0.15 13.72 1.13
C GLY A 134 1.11 13.72 -0.08
N LYS A 135 2.38 14.11 0.10
CA LYS A 135 3.40 14.01 -0.97
C LYS A 135 3.74 12.56 -1.31
N CYS A 136 3.92 11.72 -0.30
CA CYS A 136 4.26 10.30 -0.49
C CYS A 136 3.08 9.50 -1.00
N LEU A 137 1.86 9.83 -0.58
CA LEU A 137 0.63 9.25 -1.13
C LEU A 137 0.49 9.53 -2.64
N LYS A 138 0.79 10.75 -3.09
CA LYS A 138 0.83 11.07 -4.52
C LYS A 138 1.88 10.27 -5.29
N LYS A 139 3.04 10.00 -4.68
CA LYS A 139 4.09 9.13 -5.28
C LYS A 139 3.62 7.69 -5.40
N LEU A 140 2.98 7.16 -4.36
CA LEU A 140 2.43 5.80 -4.37
C LEU A 140 1.40 5.62 -5.51
N MET A 141 0.53 6.61 -5.71
CA MET A 141 -0.51 6.57 -6.75
C MET A 141 -0.04 7.00 -8.14
N TRP A 142 1.26 7.29 -8.31
CA TRP A 142 1.82 7.83 -9.55
C TRP A 142 1.55 6.91 -10.75
N LYS A 143 1.86 5.61 -10.63
CA LYS A 143 1.70 4.64 -11.72
C LYS A 143 0.25 4.55 -12.18
N ARG A 144 -0.68 4.37 -11.24
CA ARG A 144 -2.12 4.24 -11.52
C ARG A 144 -2.68 5.49 -12.19
N ARG A 145 -2.28 6.68 -11.72
CA ARG A 145 -2.71 7.94 -12.35
C ARG A 145 -2.20 8.04 -13.78
N LYS A 146 -0.92 7.76 -14.01
CA LYS A 146 -0.30 7.81 -15.34
C LYS A 146 -0.91 6.79 -16.31
N GLU A 147 -1.24 5.60 -15.83
CA GLU A 147 -1.94 4.58 -16.61
C GLU A 147 -3.35 5.01 -16.99
N LYS A 148 -4.12 5.56 -16.04
CA LYS A 148 -5.45 6.13 -16.30
C LYS A 148 -5.40 7.26 -17.33
N GLU A 149 -4.43 8.17 -17.22
CA GLU A 149 -4.22 9.25 -18.20
C GLU A 149 -3.93 8.70 -19.60
N ARG A 150 -3.11 7.64 -19.71
CA ARG A 150 -2.82 6.99 -21.00
C ARG A 150 -4.09 6.37 -21.60
N LEU A 151 -4.88 5.64 -20.81
CA LEU A 151 -6.14 5.04 -21.27
C LEU A 151 -7.16 6.09 -21.72
N LEU A 152 -7.26 7.22 -21.01
CA LEU A 152 -8.13 8.33 -21.40
C LEU A 152 -7.66 9.01 -22.69
N ALA A 153 -6.35 9.15 -22.90
CA ALA A 153 -5.79 9.69 -24.13
C ALA A 153 -6.09 8.77 -25.32
N GLU A 154 -5.94 7.46 -25.16
CA GLU A 154 -6.25 6.43 -26.18
C GLU A 154 -7.76 6.44 -26.53
N ALA A 155 -8.64 6.55 -25.52
CA ALA A 155 -10.09 6.64 -25.74
C ALA A 155 -10.51 7.95 -26.41
N GLY A 156 -9.90 9.08 -26.05
CA GLY A 156 -10.18 10.39 -26.66
C GLY A 156 -9.71 10.50 -28.11
N SER A 157 -8.66 9.76 -28.50
CA SER A 157 -8.23 9.67 -29.90
C SER A 157 -9.15 8.82 -30.79
N ALA A 158 -9.88 7.84 -30.21
CA ALA A 158 -10.82 7.01 -30.97
C ALA A 158 -12.10 7.77 -31.36
N VAL A 159 -12.61 8.63 -30.47
CA VAL A 159 -13.83 9.44 -30.73
C VAL A 159 -13.61 10.47 -31.86
N LYS A 160 -12.37 10.93 -32.08
CA LYS A 160 -12.05 11.93 -33.10
C LYS A 160 -11.97 11.38 -34.53
N GLN A 161 -12.03 10.06 -34.73
CA GLN A 161 -12.00 9.43 -36.06
C GLN A 161 -13.38 9.15 -36.65
N GLU A 162 -14.46 9.30 -35.88
CA GLU A 162 -15.83 9.04 -36.33
C GLU A 162 -16.56 10.31 -36.80
N GLU A 163 -16.06 11.51 -36.49
CA GLU A 163 -16.63 12.80 -36.88
C GLU A 163 -15.97 13.42 -38.15
N ALA A 164 -15.35 12.59 -38.99
CA ALA A 164 -14.92 13.00 -40.33
C ALA A 164 -15.94 12.48 -41.37
N GLU A 165 -17.01 13.25 -41.58
CA GLU A 165 -18.04 12.97 -42.58
C GLU A 165 -17.49 13.04 -44.03
N PRO A 166 -17.98 12.18 -44.96
CA PRO A 166 -17.83 12.40 -46.38
C PRO A 166 -18.90 13.41 -46.90
N ASP A 167 -18.41 14.55 -47.42
CA ASP A 167 -19.14 15.52 -48.25
C ASP A 167 -19.92 14.83 -49.39
N LEU A 168 -21.26 15.00 -49.46
CA LEU A 168 -22.03 14.99 -50.70
C LEU A 168 -23.27 15.93 -50.63
N ASP A 169 -23.05 17.13 -51.17
CA ASP A 169 -23.92 18.05 -51.93
C ASP A 169 -25.47 17.95 -51.82
N GLY A 170 -26.07 19.01 -51.26
CA GLY A 170 -27.19 19.77 -51.88
C GLY A 170 -28.61 19.18 -51.87
N LEU A 171 -29.51 19.75 -51.05
CA LEU A 171 -30.75 20.43 -51.49
C LEU A 171 -31.66 20.91 -50.32
N ASP A 172 -32.14 22.13 -50.53
CA ASP A 172 -33.10 22.99 -49.83
C ASP A 172 -34.35 22.33 -49.18
N ARG A 173 -34.70 22.73 -47.94
CA ARG A 173 -36.02 23.35 -47.59
C ARG A 173 -36.23 23.55 -46.08
N ARG A 174 -36.17 24.82 -45.68
CA ARG A 174 -37.18 25.57 -44.88
C ARG A 174 -37.98 24.79 -43.82
N GLY A 175 -37.71 25.07 -42.53
CA GLY A 175 -38.57 24.65 -41.41
C GLY A 175 -38.20 25.32 -40.08
N SER A 176 -38.84 26.46 -39.81
CA SER A 176 -38.77 27.23 -38.55
C SER A 176 -39.36 26.44 -37.38
N TRP A 177 -38.68 26.38 -36.22
CA TRP A 177 -39.32 26.45 -34.90
C TRP A 177 -38.37 26.95 -33.81
N SER A 178 -38.80 28.04 -33.19
CA SER A 178 -38.21 28.74 -32.04
C SER A 178 -38.40 27.99 -30.72
N ARG A 179 -37.83 28.56 -29.64
CA ARG A 179 -38.20 28.44 -28.19
C ARG A 179 -37.40 27.36 -27.43
N GLN A 180 -36.79 27.57 -26.26
CA GLN A 180 -36.70 28.67 -25.29
C GLN A 180 -35.43 28.45 -24.44
N GLU A 181 -34.86 29.54 -23.93
CA GLU A 181 -33.96 29.54 -22.75
C GLU A 181 -34.67 28.94 -21.53
N GLU A 182 -33.95 28.29 -20.60
CA GLU A 182 -34.06 28.51 -19.15
C GLU A 182 -32.73 28.20 -18.41
N GLU A 183 -32.28 29.19 -17.64
CA GLU A 183 -31.28 29.15 -16.58
C GLU A 183 -31.76 28.31 -15.37
N GLY A 184 -30.84 27.73 -14.61
CA GLY A 184 -31.14 27.05 -13.35
C GLY A 184 -29.90 26.78 -12.49
N ASP A 185 -29.64 27.71 -11.58
CA ASP A 185 -28.57 27.79 -10.58
C ASP A 185 -28.74 26.86 -9.36
N SER A 186 -27.62 26.62 -8.66
CA SER A 186 -27.46 26.30 -7.23
C SER A 186 -27.49 24.84 -6.68
N ARG A 187 -26.28 24.47 -6.20
CA ARG A 187 -25.90 23.99 -4.84
C ARG A 187 -25.85 22.49 -4.51
N GLU A 188 -24.58 22.06 -4.39
CA GLU A 188 -23.92 21.40 -3.24
C GLU A 188 -24.62 20.25 -2.49
N GLY A 189 -24.01 19.07 -2.61
CA GLY A 189 -24.17 17.95 -1.69
C GLY A 189 -23.01 16.97 -1.87
N ALA A 190 -21.97 17.09 -1.04
CA ALA A 190 -20.84 16.18 -1.02
C ALA A 190 -21.19 14.87 -0.30
N PRO A 191 -20.95 13.68 -0.88
CA PRO A 191 -20.85 12.47 -0.10
C PRO A 191 -19.37 12.14 0.15
N THR A 192 -19.00 12.10 1.43
CA THR A 192 -17.73 11.56 1.90
C THR A 192 -17.71 10.05 1.62
N SER A 193 -17.21 9.63 0.46
CA SER A 193 -17.00 8.21 0.18
C SER A 193 -15.62 7.80 0.67
N LYS A 194 -15.61 6.90 1.66
CA LYS A 194 -14.45 6.11 2.06
C LYS A 194 -13.92 5.42 0.80
N ALA A 195 -12.82 5.92 0.26
CA ALA A 195 -12.17 5.31 -0.90
C ALA A 195 -11.52 3.99 -0.46
N ALA A 196 -12.25 2.89 -0.62
CA ALA A 196 -11.65 1.56 -0.67
C ALA A 196 -10.72 1.55 -1.89
N LEU A 197 -9.42 1.59 -1.64
CA LEU A 197 -8.42 1.54 -2.70
C LEU A 197 -8.29 0.10 -3.18
N SER A 198 -9.08 -0.27 -4.19
CA SER A 198 -8.86 -1.52 -4.91
C SER A 198 -7.54 -1.43 -5.68
N PHE A 199 -6.66 -2.38 -5.43
CA PHE A 199 -5.41 -2.59 -6.15
C PHE A 199 -5.57 -3.89 -6.94
N SER A 200 -5.81 -3.79 -8.24
CA SER A 200 -5.68 -4.92 -9.15
C SER A 200 -4.20 -5.09 -9.49
N PHE A 201 -3.63 -6.24 -9.11
CA PHE A 201 -2.30 -6.65 -9.53
C PHE A 201 -2.48 -7.80 -10.52
N SER A 202 -2.09 -7.60 -11.77
CA SER A 202 -1.90 -8.70 -12.72
C SER A 202 -0.58 -9.39 -12.37
N PRO A 203 -0.58 -10.70 -12.07
CA PRO A 203 0.67 -11.43 -11.89
C PRO A 203 1.42 -11.45 -13.23
N ALA A 204 2.70 -11.12 -13.20
CA ALA A 204 3.59 -11.34 -14.34
C ALA A 204 3.76 -12.85 -14.51
N ALA A 205 3.26 -13.39 -15.63
CA ALA A 205 3.54 -14.75 -16.04
C ALA A 205 5.06 -14.92 -16.21
N THR A 206 5.60 -15.93 -15.53
CA THR A 206 6.99 -16.38 -15.73
C THR A 206 7.01 -17.44 -16.83
#